data_AF-A0A963U243-F1
#
_entry.id   AF-A0A963U243-F1
#
_cell.length_a   1.000
_cell.length_b   1.000
_cell.length_c   1.000
_cell.angle_alpha   90.00
_cell.angle_beta   90.00
_cell.angle_gamma   90.00
#
_symmetry.space_group_name_H-M   'P 1'
#
loop_
_entity.id
_entity.type
_entity.pdbx_description
1 polymer ?
#
loop_
_entity_poly.entity_id
_entity_poly.type
_entity_poly.pdbx_seq_one_letter_code
_entity_poly.pdbx_strand_id
1 'polypeptide(L)'
;MRRQEELTSLGFVALAPIVFGAAFVWLSPFLIPQWVALNVHTLVLTYAGIVAAYLAGVGAGAALKSHAPQSFLPGMLAALAAWFAILHGGVLTVSAPAVWRYVILIAVYIWLLMRDLAAVDEIPSWYGALRTRLTFWTAISLALIMARLFAWGHY
;
A
#
# COMPACT_ATOMS: atom_id res chain seq x y z
N MET A 1 -24.71 7.64 -10.74
CA MET A 1 -24.79 7.10 -9.37
C MET A 1 -24.33 5.63 -9.31
N ARG A 2 -25.00 4.68 -9.99
CA ARG A 2 -24.61 3.25 -9.98
C ARG A 2 -23.11 2.96 -10.24
N ARG A 3 -22.51 3.56 -11.29
CA ARG A 3 -21.06 3.39 -11.59
C ARG A 3 -20.13 3.88 -10.47
N GLN A 4 -20.52 4.93 -9.73
CA GLN A 4 -19.72 5.47 -8.63
C GLN A 4 -19.75 4.55 -7.40
N GLU A 5 -20.92 3.97 -7.10
CA GLU A 5 -21.10 2.99 -6.04
C GLU A 5 -20.29 1.72 -6.32
N GLU A 6 -20.32 1.24 -7.57
CA GLU A 6 -19.51 0.10 -8.02
C GLU A 6 -18.01 0.34 -7.82
N LEU A 7 -17.49 1.48 -8.26
CA LEU A 7 -16.07 1.83 -8.10
C LEU A 7 -15.67 1.99 -6.62
N THR A 8 -16.57 2.54 -5.81
CA THR A 8 -16.37 2.67 -4.37
C THR A 8 -16.31 1.30 -3.69
N SER A 9 -17.25 0.41 -4.05
CA SER A 9 -17.28 -0.97 -3.56
C SER A 9 -16.01 -1.72 -3.94
N LEU A 10 -15.58 -1.64 -5.20
CA LEU A 10 -14.34 -2.24 -5.67
C LEU A 10 -13.12 -1.72 -4.90
N GLY A 11 -13.08 -0.43 -4.57
CA GLY A 11 -12.03 0.15 -3.72
C GLY A 11 -11.96 -0.50 -2.35
N PHE A 12 -13.11 -0.69 -1.68
CA PHE A 12 -13.16 -1.36 -0.38
C PHE A 12 -12.84 -2.85 -0.46
N VAL A 13 -13.23 -3.52 -1.54
CA VAL A 13 -12.87 -4.92 -1.78
C VAL A 13 -11.35 -5.06 -1.97
N ALA A 14 -10.71 -4.12 -2.67
CA ALA A 14 -9.24 -4.09 -2.81
C ALA A 14 -8.52 -3.84 -1.47
N LEU A 15 -9.16 -3.18 -0.50
CA LEU A 15 -8.60 -3.00 0.84
C LEU A 15 -8.69 -4.27 1.69
N ALA A 16 -9.63 -5.17 1.40
CA ALA A 16 -9.96 -6.33 2.24
C ALA A 16 -8.76 -7.23 2.54
N PRO A 17 -7.87 -7.60 1.59
CA PRO A 17 -6.71 -8.43 1.90
C PRO A 17 -5.76 -7.81 2.93
N ILE A 18 -5.61 -6.48 2.92
CA ILE A 18 -4.72 -5.77 3.84
C ILE A 18 -5.32 -5.74 5.25
N VAL A 19 -6.60 -5.39 5.36
CA VAL A 19 -7.30 -5.32 6.66
C VAL A 19 -7.43 -6.72 7.27
N PHE A 20 -7.81 -7.72 6.46
CA PHE A 20 -7.91 -9.10 6.91
C PHE A 20 -6.56 -9.62 7.39
N GLY A 21 -5.49 -9.36 6.65
CA GLY A 21 -4.14 -9.74 7.06
C GLY A 21 -3.69 -9.07 8.37
N ALA A 22 -4.04 -7.80 8.60
CA ALA A 22 -3.77 -7.14 9.86
C ALA A 22 -4.51 -7.78 11.04
N ALA A 23 -5.80 -8.09 10.87
CA ALA A 23 -6.57 -8.82 11.87
C ALA A 23 -5.97 -10.22 12.14
N PHE A 24 -5.60 -10.94 11.08
CA PHE A 24 -5.01 -12.29 11.15
C PHE A 24 -3.71 -12.29 11.95
N VAL A 25 -2.83 -11.31 11.71
CA VAL A 25 -1.56 -11.14 12.44
C VAL A 25 -1.81 -10.81 13.93
N TRP A 26 -2.84 -10.03 14.24
CA TRP A 26 -3.18 -9.67 15.63
C TRP A 26 -3.85 -10.79 16.42
N LEU A 27 -4.59 -11.68 15.76
CA LEU A 27 -5.21 -12.85 16.39
C LEU A 27 -4.20 -13.96 16.73
N SER A 28 -2.98 -13.91 16.18
CA SER A 28 -1.85 -14.74 16.59
C SER A 28 -1.24 -14.23 17.91
N PRO A 29 -0.75 -15.10 18.82
CA PRO A 29 -0.70 -16.57 18.69
C PRO A 29 -1.98 -17.28 19.19
N PHE A 30 -3.01 -16.54 19.59
CA PHE A 30 -4.17 -17.09 20.30
C PHE A 30 -5.02 -18.04 19.44
N LEU A 31 -5.38 -17.60 18.22
CA LEU A 31 -6.21 -18.39 17.29
C LEU A 31 -5.40 -18.93 16.11
N ILE A 32 -4.27 -18.29 15.81
CA ILE A 32 -3.48 -18.55 14.62
C ILE A 32 -2.03 -18.79 15.06
N PRO A 33 -1.39 -19.90 14.64
CA PRO A 33 0.01 -20.12 14.94
C PRO A 33 0.91 -19.01 14.37
N GLN A 34 1.94 -18.61 15.13
CA GLN A 34 2.81 -17.50 14.76
C GLN A 34 3.49 -17.68 13.39
N TRP A 35 3.89 -18.90 13.03
CA TRP A 35 4.50 -19.18 11.72
C TRP A 35 3.54 -18.91 10.54
N VAL A 36 2.23 -19.12 10.72
CA VAL A 36 1.21 -18.78 9.70
C VAL A 36 1.10 -17.26 9.60
N ALA A 37 1.04 -16.56 10.73
CA ALA A 37 0.99 -15.10 10.75
C ALA A 37 2.24 -14.46 10.10
N LEU A 38 3.41 -15.08 10.23
CA LEU A 38 4.64 -14.67 9.54
C LEU A 38 4.51 -14.75 8.02
N ASN A 39 3.90 -15.81 7.49
CA ASN A 39 3.61 -15.93 6.06
C ASN A 39 2.52 -14.97 5.59
N VAL A 40 1.52 -14.71 6.42
CA VAL A 40 0.42 -13.80 6.05
C VAL A 40 0.91 -12.36 5.96
N HIS A 41 1.79 -11.90 6.85
CA HIS A 41 2.27 -10.52 6.75
C HIS A 41 3.10 -10.28 5.47
N THR A 42 3.89 -11.26 5.00
CA THR A 42 4.66 -11.14 3.75
C THR A 42 3.74 -11.11 2.53
N LEU A 43 2.66 -11.88 2.54
CA LEU A 43 1.61 -11.79 1.51
C LEU A 43 0.95 -10.41 1.49
N VAL A 44 0.60 -9.87 2.66
CA VAL A 44 0.00 -8.54 2.79
C VAL A 44 0.96 -7.45 2.30
N LEU A 45 2.23 -7.54 2.70
CA LEU A 45 3.27 -6.62 2.26
C LEU A 45 3.40 -6.64 0.72
N THR A 46 3.44 -7.83 0.13
CA THR A 46 3.51 -8.02 -1.32
C THR A 46 2.32 -7.41 -2.02
N TYR A 47 1.11 -7.72 -1.55
CA TYR A 47 -0.13 -7.17 -2.09
C TYR A 47 -0.14 -5.64 -2.01
N ALA A 48 0.21 -5.08 -0.87
CA ALA A 48 0.29 -3.63 -0.66
C ALA A 48 1.30 -2.97 -1.60
N GLY A 49 2.46 -3.60 -1.85
CA GLY A 49 3.43 -3.09 -2.82
C GLY A 49 2.95 -3.15 -4.26
N ILE A 50 2.27 -4.23 -4.67
CA ILE A 50 1.66 -4.35 -6.00
C ILE A 50 0.63 -3.22 -6.21
N VAL A 51 -0.24 -3.00 -5.23
CA VAL A 51 -1.25 -1.92 -5.30
C VAL A 51 -0.57 -0.55 -5.37
N ALA A 52 0.47 -0.29 -4.58
CA ALA A 52 1.22 0.95 -4.64
C ALA A 52 1.87 1.17 -6.02
N ALA A 53 2.51 0.14 -6.58
CA ALA A 53 3.12 0.20 -7.91
C ALA A 53 2.07 0.44 -9.02
N TYR A 54 0.91 -0.21 -8.92
CA TYR A 54 -0.21 0.02 -9.84
C TYR A 54 -0.67 1.49 -9.79
N LEU A 55 -0.89 2.05 -8.60
CA LEU A 55 -1.33 3.43 -8.41
C LEU A 55 -0.29 4.46 -8.89
N ALA A 56 0.99 4.15 -8.68
CA ALA A 56 2.09 4.94 -9.19
C ALA A 56 2.09 4.95 -10.73
N GLY A 57 1.93 3.79 -11.35
CA GLY A 57 1.86 3.61 -12.81
C GLY A 57 0.65 4.28 -13.45
N VAL A 58 -0.54 4.19 -12.84
CA VAL A 58 -1.75 4.88 -13.31
C VAL A 58 -1.52 6.40 -13.34
N GLY A 59 -0.93 6.96 -12.28
CA GLY A 59 -0.60 8.39 -12.25
C GLY A 59 0.44 8.80 -13.29
N ALA A 60 1.47 7.98 -13.51
CA ALA A 60 2.48 8.22 -14.55
C ALA A 60 1.88 8.14 -15.97
N GLY A 61 0.96 7.21 -16.22
CA GLY A 61 0.23 7.11 -17.50
C GLY A 61 -0.68 8.29 -17.76
N ALA A 62 -1.37 8.79 -16.72
CA ALA A 62 -2.18 10.01 -16.82
C ALA A 62 -1.32 11.24 -17.17
N ALA A 63 -0.16 11.37 -16.53
CA ALA A 63 0.81 12.44 -16.79
C ALA A 63 1.34 12.47 -18.24
N LEU A 64 1.60 11.30 -18.81
CA LEU A 64 2.02 11.20 -20.21
C LEU A 64 0.92 11.67 -21.16
N LYS A 65 -0.34 11.36 -20.85
CA LYS A 65 -1.49 11.76 -21.67
C LYS A 65 -1.76 13.27 -21.60
N SER A 66 -1.48 13.91 -20.48
CA SER A 66 -1.68 15.37 -20.30
C SER A 66 -0.47 16.21 -20.72
N HIS A 67 0.58 15.61 -21.31
CA HIS A 67 1.84 16.30 -21.65
C HIS A 67 2.45 17.07 -20.46
N ALA A 68 2.26 16.57 -19.24
CA ALA A 68 2.86 17.10 -18.02
C ALA A 68 4.04 16.21 -17.61
N PRO A 69 5.23 16.33 -18.23
CA PRO A 69 6.36 15.42 -18.02
C PRO A 69 6.89 15.40 -16.58
N GLN A 70 6.58 16.44 -15.79
CA GLN A 70 7.11 16.62 -14.44
C GLN A 70 6.60 15.58 -13.42
N SER A 71 5.49 14.88 -13.68
CA SER A 71 4.92 13.89 -12.75
C SER A 71 5.22 12.43 -13.11
N PHE A 72 5.91 12.16 -14.23
CA PHE A 72 6.26 10.80 -14.67
C PHE A 72 7.38 10.17 -13.83
N LEU A 73 8.53 10.85 -13.71
CA LEU A 73 9.70 10.36 -12.99
C LEU A 73 9.40 10.08 -11.50
N PRO A 74 8.70 10.96 -10.77
CA PRO A 74 8.33 10.67 -9.37
C PRO A 74 7.42 9.44 -9.23
N GLY A 75 6.52 9.20 -10.20
CA GLY A 75 5.69 7.99 -10.23
C GLY A 75 6.50 6.70 -10.41
N MET A 76 7.49 6.70 -11.31
CA MET A 76 8.38 5.55 -11.48
C MET A 76 9.21 5.28 -10.22
N LEU A 77 9.70 6.32 -9.55
CA LEU A 77 10.45 6.18 -8.29
C LEU A 77 9.58 5.60 -7.18
N ALA A 78 8.32 6.02 -7.08
CA ALA A 78 7.38 5.43 -6.12
C ALA A 78 7.12 3.94 -6.40
N ALA A 79 6.97 3.55 -7.67
CA ALA A 79 6.84 2.15 -8.05
C ALA A 79 8.10 1.33 -7.72
N LEU A 80 9.29 1.89 -7.98
CA LEU A 80 10.56 1.25 -7.65
C LEU A 80 10.74 1.09 -6.13
N ALA A 81 10.36 2.10 -5.34
CA ALA A 81 10.37 2.03 -3.88
C ALA A 81 9.41 0.96 -3.35
N ALA A 82 8.21 0.85 -3.92
CA ALA A 82 7.25 -0.21 -3.59
C ALA A 82 7.79 -1.60 -3.94
N TRP A 83 8.42 -1.75 -5.12
CA TRP A 83 9.08 -2.99 -5.52
C TRP A 83 10.22 -3.36 -4.55
N PHE A 84 11.06 -2.40 -4.18
CA PHE A 84 12.14 -2.63 -3.22
C PHE A 84 11.60 -3.07 -1.85
N ALA A 85 10.50 -2.50 -1.39
CA ALA A 85 9.88 -2.86 -0.11
C ALA A 85 9.36 -4.31 -0.09
N ILE A 86 8.93 -4.88 -1.22
CA ILE A 86 8.40 -6.25 -1.27
C ILE A 86 9.47 -7.33 -1.49
N LEU A 87 10.73 -6.96 -1.76
CA LEU A 87 11.80 -7.93 -1.99
C LEU A 87 12.15 -8.71 -0.73
N HIS A 88 11.73 -9.97 -0.61
CA HIS A 88 12.14 -10.89 0.45
C HIS A 88 13.62 -11.27 0.29
N GLY A 89 14.40 -11.22 1.37
CA GLY A 89 15.87 -11.28 1.39
C GLY A 89 16.54 -12.60 1.00
N GLY A 90 16.03 -13.30 -0.02
CA GLY A 90 16.60 -14.57 -0.50
C GLY A 90 17.74 -14.38 -1.50
N VAL A 91 17.50 -13.64 -2.59
CA VAL A 91 18.44 -13.54 -3.74
C VAL A 91 19.34 -12.32 -3.68
N LEU A 92 18.84 -11.24 -3.07
CA LEU A 92 19.59 -10.00 -2.85
C LEU A 92 20.00 -9.98 -1.37
N THR A 93 21.29 -9.99 -1.09
CA THR A 93 21.85 -9.82 0.27
C THR A 93 21.46 -8.48 0.92
N VAL A 94 20.87 -7.58 0.13
CA VAL A 94 20.29 -6.31 0.57
C VAL A 94 18.78 -6.47 0.71
N SER A 95 18.35 -6.95 1.87
CA SER A 95 16.96 -6.93 2.27
C SER A 95 16.82 -6.01 3.47
N ALA A 96 16.03 -4.95 3.33
CA ALA A 96 15.66 -4.14 4.48
C ALA A 96 14.96 -5.04 5.53
N PRO A 97 15.21 -4.83 6.83
CA PRO A 97 14.46 -5.50 7.89
C PRO A 97 12.94 -5.30 7.73
N ALA A 98 12.14 -6.24 8.24
CA ALA A 98 10.71 -6.32 7.92
C ALA A 98 9.99 -4.99 8.23
N VAL A 99 10.34 -4.37 9.37
CA VAL A 99 9.79 -3.08 9.81
C VAL A 99 10.00 -1.97 8.78
N TRP A 100 11.22 -1.82 8.27
CA TRP A 100 11.57 -0.75 7.35
C TRP A 100 10.80 -0.82 6.04
N ARG A 101 10.44 -2.03 5.61
CA ARG A 101 9.62 -2.24 4.41
C ARG A 101 8.21 -1.68 4.57
N TYR A 102 7.61 -1.85 5.76
CA TYR A 102 6.31 -1.24 6.06
C TYR A 102 6.41 0.29 6.10
N VAL A 103 7.48 0.83 6.69
CA VAL A 103 7.72 2.29 6.70
C VAL A 103 7.82 2.84 5.28
N ILE A 104 8.59 2.18 4.40
CA ILE A 104 8.70 2.57 2.99
C ILE A 104 7.34 2.55 2.30
N LEU A 105 6.56 1.47 2.45
CA LEU A 105 5.23 1.40 1.81
C LEU A 105 4.27 2.45 2.35
N ILE A 106 4.23 2.69 3.66
CA ILE A 106 3.39 3.73 4.25
C ILE A 106 3.77 5.10 3.67
N ALA A 107 5.07 5.41 3.59
CA ALA A 107 5.56 6.65 2.98
C ALA A 107 5.16 6.77 1.50
N VAL A 108 5.27 5.69 0.72
CA VAL A 108 4.84 5.67 -0.69
C VAL A 108 3.34 5.92 -0.81
N TYR A 109 2.50 5.28 0.01
CA TYR A 109 1.05 5.49 0.00
C TYR A 109 0.66 6.93 0.35
N ILE A 110 1.30 7.52 1.36
CA ILE A 110 1.08 8.92 1.74
C ILE A 110 1.51 9.85 0.61
N TRP A 111 2.69 9.62 0.03
CA TRP A 111 3.18 10.43 -1.08
C TRP A 111 2.27 10.36 -2.31
N LEU A 112 1.81 9.16 -2.68
CA LEU A 112 0.84 8.98 -3.76
C LEU A 112 -0.48 9.70 -3.48
N LEU A 113 -0.96 9.66 -2.23
CA LEU A 113 -2.15 10.42 -1.84
C LEU A 113 -1.93 11.92 -1.97
N MET A 114 -0.80 12.45 -1.48
CA MET A 114 -0.49 13.89 -1.60
C MET A 114 -0.38 14.33 -3.06
N ARG A 115 0.26 13.51 -3.90
CA ARG A 115 0.32 13.74 -5.35
C ARG A 115 -1.08 13.78 -5.96
N ASP A 116 -1.92 12.80 -5.65
CA ASP A 116 -3.28 12.72 -6.19
C ASP A 116 -4.13 13.91 -5.68
N LEU A 117 -3.99 14.32 -4.42
CA LEU A 117 -4.69 15.49 -3.85
C LEU A 117 -4.14 16.84 -4.36
N ALA A 118 -2.89 16.92 -4.81
CA ALA A 118 -2.38 18.13 -5.44
C ALA A 118 -2.99 18.36 -6.84
N ALA A 119 -3.53 17.30 -7.47
CA ALA A 119 -4.21 17.36 -8.76
C ALA A 119 -5.74 17.58 -8.62
N VAL A 120 -6.19 18.25 -7.55
CA VAL A 120 -7.60 18.41 -7.15
C VAL A 120 -8.49 18.99 -8.27
N ASP A 121 -7.97 19.84 -9.15
CA ASP A 121 -8.76 20.43 -10.24
C ASP A 121 -9.17 19.42 -11.32
N GLU A 122 -8.46 18.29 -11.45
CA GLU A 122 -8.71 17.26 -12.46
C GLU A 122 -9.50 16.05 -11.91
N ILE A 123 -9.70 15.99 -10.59
CA ILE A 123 -10.20 14.80 -9.90
C ILE A 123 -11.58 15.06 -9.29
N PRO A 124 -12.58 14.19 -9.56
CA PRO A 124 -13.87 14.28 -8.90
C PRO A 124 -13.74 14.21 -7.37
N SER A 125 -14.42 15.09 -6.64
CA SER A 125 -14.35 15.18 -5.17
C SER A 125 -14.65 13.86 -4.44
N TRP A 126 -15.57 13.05 -4.99
CA TRP A 126 -15.89 11.73 -4.45
C TRP A 126 -14.69 10.77 -4.52
N TYR A 127 -13.87 10.84 -5.57
CA TYR A 127 -12.70 10.01 -5.74
C TYR A 127 -11.60 10.44 -4.76
N GLY A 128 -11.41 11.75 -4.56
CA GLY A 128 -10.49 12.27 -3.55
C GLY A 128 -10.84 11.75 -2.13
N ALA A 129 -12.12 11.80 -1.75
CA ALA A 129 -12.58 11.28 -0.46
C ALA A 129 -12.36 9.75 -0.33
N LEU A 130 -12.68 8.98 -1.38
CA LEU A 130 -12.43 7.54 -1.43
C LEU A 130 -10.94 7.24 -1.29
N ARG A 131 -10.11 7.94 -2.06
CA ARG A 131 -8.66 7.77 -2.10
C ARG A 131 -8.03 8.01 -0.72
N THR A 132 -8.42 9.09 -0.05
CA THR A 132 -7.98 9.39 1.32
C THR A 132 -8.36 8.27 2.28
N ARG A 133 -9.60 7.77 2.23
CA ARG A 133 -10.05 6.67 3.11
C ARG A 133 -9.26 5.38 2.85
N LEU A 134 -9.07 5.00 1.59
CA LEU A 134 -8.33 3.79 1.24
C LEU A 134 -6.86 3.87 1.69
N THR A 135 -6.20 5.01 1.44
CA THR A 135 -4.82 5.22 1.89
C THR A 135 -4.73 5.21 3.41
N PHE A 136 -5.65 5.88 4.10
CA PHE A 136 -5.68 5.93 5.57
C PHE A 136 -5.83 4.53 6.19
N TRP A 137 -6.82 3.76 5.73
CA TRP A 137 -7.02 2.39 6.23
C TRP A 137 -5.87 1.45 5.87
N THR A 138 -5.27 1.62 4.69
CA THR A 138 -4.07 0.88 4.28
C THR A 138 -2.92 1.20 5.24
N ALA A 139 -2.63 2.48 5.47
CA ALA A 139 -1.55 2.91 6.36
C ALA A 139 -1.74 2.42 7.80
N ILE A 140 -2.97 2.50 8.33
CA ILE A 140 -3.29 1.96 9.67
C ILE A 140 -3.06 0.45 9.70
N SER A 141 -3.55 -0.29 8.71
CA SER A 141 -3.43 -1.75 8.70
C SER A 141 -1.97 -2.19 8.61
N LEU A 142 -1.16 -1.52 7.78
CA LEU A 142 0.27 -1.75 7.69
C LEU A 142 0.99 -1.40 9.00
N ALA A 143 0.62 -0.28 9.64
CA ALA A 143 1.17 0.12 10.94
C ALA A 143 0.81 -0.88 12.05
N LEU A 144 -0.41 -1.42 12.04
CA LEU A 144 -0.84 -2.46 12.99
C LEU A 144 -0.04 -3.75 12.84
N ILE A 145 0.22 -4.18 11.60
CA ILE A 145 1.07 -5.35 11.33
C ILE A 145 2.49 -5.06 11.83
N MET A 146 3.06 -3.91 11.48
CA MET A 146 4.39 -3.49 11.92
C MET A 146 4.50 -3.46 13.45
N ALA A 147 3.54 -2.87 14.16
CA ALA A 147 3.50 -2.84 15.61
C ALA A 147 3.44 -4.25 16.22
N ARG A 148 2.72 -5.18 15.58
CA ARG A 148 2.66 -6.57 16.03
C ARG A 148 3.99 -7.31 15.84
N LEU A 149 4.68 -7.09 14.72
CA LEU A 149 6.01 -7.66 14.47
C LEU A 149 7.03 -7.16 15.49
N PHE A 150 6.99 -5.88 15.84
CA PHE A 150 7.78 -5.32 16.94
C PHE A 150 7.52 -6.03 18.27
N ALA A 151 6.25 -6.25 18.62
CA ALA A 151 5.88 -6.94 19.85
C ALA A 151 6.39 -8.40 19.91
N TRP A 152 6.64 -9.02 18.75
CA TRP A 152 7.22 -10.37 18.65
C TRP A 152 8.76 -10.38 18.50
N GLY A 153 9.41 -9.22 18.44
CA GLY A 153 10.87 -9.12 18.24
C GLY A 153 11.36 -9.41 16.82
N HIS A 154 10.47 -9.39 15.82
CA HIS A 154 10.82 -9.56 14.41
C HIS A 154 10.99 -8.18 13.76
N TYR A 155 12.17 -7.58 13.91
CA TYR A 155 12.52 -6.28 13.31
C TYR A 155 13.39 -6.42 12.06
#